data_AF-A0A399F3J3-F1
#
_entry.id   AF-A0A399F3J3-F1
#
_cell.length_a   1.000
_cell.length_b   1.000
_cell.length_c   1.000
_cell.angle_alpha   90.00
_cell.angle_beta   90.00
_cell.angle_gamma   90.00
#
_symmetry.space_group_name_H-M   'P 1'
#
loop_
_entity.id
_entity.type
_entity.pdbx_description
1 polymer ?
#
loop_
_entity_poly.entity_id
_entity_poly.type
_entity_poly.pdbx_seq_one_letter_code
_entity_poly.pdbx_strand_id
1 'polypeptide(L)'
;MRVIGRWGGLYLLLLAALSVLGYVNQSSNQAIARLEQTRAELEDRVLELTLRHYQSASALALREWAKNNGFVPMSLAQWAEEGQ
;
A
#
# COMPACT_ATOMS: atom_id res chain seq x y z
N MET A 1 13.01 -53.10 -29.41
CA MET A 1 11.70 -52.45 -29.11
C MET A 1 11.50 -52.03 -27.64
N ARG A 2 11.98 -52.79 -26.63
CA ARG A 2 11.82 -52.43 -25.19
C ARG A 2 12.47 -51.10 -24.74
N VAL A 3 13.56 -50.68 -25.39
CA VAL A 3 14.32 -49.48 -24.99
C VAL A 3 13.57 -48.19 -25.34
N ILE A 4 12.95 -48.13 -26.52
CA ILE A 4 12.14 -47.00 -26.98
C ILE A 4 10.94 -46.75 -26.06
N GLY A 5 10.27 -47.80 -25.59
CA GLY A 5 9.16 -47.66 -24.63
C GLY A 5 9.61 -47.13 -23.25
N ARG A 6 10.79 -47.55 -22.77
CA ARG A 6 11.34 -47.07 -21.48
C ARG A 6 11.69 -45.60 -21.51
N TRP A 7 12.36 -45.14 -22.58
CA TRP A 7 12.72 -43.73 -22.73
C TRP A 7 11.51 -42.86 -23.06
N GLY A 8 10.57 -43.35 -23.88
CA GLY A 8 9.30 -42.65 -24.15
C GLY A 8 8.47 -42.44 -22.89
N GLY A 9 8.35 -43.46 -22.03
CA GLY A 9 7.67 -43.34 -20.75
C GLY A 9 8.35 -42.32 -19.81
N LEU A 10 9.68 -42.33 -19.74
CA LEU A 10 10.46 -41.36 -18.98
C LEU A 10 10.23 -39.93 -19.49
N TYR A 11 10.18 -39.75 -20.81
CA TYR A 11 9.94 -38.44 -21.43
C TYR A 11 8.54 -37.91 -21.13
N LEU A 12 7.52 -38.78 -21.19
CA LEU A 12 6.15 -38.41 -20.85
C LEU A 12 5.99 -38.07 -19.36
N LEU A 13 6.69 -38.80 -18.49
CA LEU A 13 6.69 -38.51 -17.05
C LEU A 13 7.36 -37.16 -16.78
N LEU A 14 8.48 -36.87 -17.45
CA LEU A 14 9.17 -35.59 -17.30
C LEU A 14 8.33 -34.41 -17.83
N LEU A 15 7.62 -34.60 -18.95
CA LEU A 15 6.64 -33.64 -19.47
C LEU A 15 5.49 -33.41 -18.49
N ALA A 16 4.91 -34.48 -17.93
CA ALA A 16 3.85 -34.37 -16.94
C ALA A 16 4.33 -33.63 -15.68
N ALA A 17 5.54 -33.91 -15.21
CA ALA A 17 6.14 -33.20 -14.09
C ALA A 17 6.32 -31.70 -14.37
N LEU A 18 6.85 -31.35 -15.55
CA LEU A 18 6.98 -29.94 -15.99
C LEU A 18 5.63 -29.24 -16.09
N SER A 19 4.59 -29.92 -16.59
CA SER A 19 3.25 -29.36 -16.67
C SER A 19 2.66 -29.07 -15.28
N VAL A 20 2.82 -29.99 -14.32
CA VAL A 20 2.35 -29.78 -12.95
C VAL A 20 3.13 -28.63 -12.29
N LEU A 21 4.45 -28.60 -12.44
CA LEU A 21 5.29 -27.50 -11.94
C LEU A 21 4.87 -26.15 -12.55
N GLY A 22 4.61 -26.10 -13.85
CA GLY A 22 4.13 -24.90 -14.53
C GLY A 22 2.77 -24.43 -13.99
N TYR A 23 1.84 -25.36 -13.76
CA TYR A 23 0.54 -25.05 -13.20
C TYR A 23 0.64 -24.47 -11.78
N VAL A 24 1.46 -25.08 -10.92
CA VAL A 24 1.70 -24.60 -9.54
C VAL A 24 2.40 -23.24 -9.53
N ASN A 25 3.34 -23.01 -10.46
CA ASN A 25 4.02 -21.73 -10.58
C ASN A 25 3.05 -20.62 -11.03
N GLN A 26 2.18 -20.95 -12.00
CA GLN A 26 1.18 -20.01 -12.50
C GLN A 26 0.16 -19.64 -11.42
N SER A 27 -0.30 -20.59 -10.61
CA SER A 27 -1.23 -20.30 -9.50
C SER A 27 -0.57 -19.44 -8.43
N SER A 28 0.69 -19.69 -8.11
CA SER A 28 1.47 -18.89 -7.15
C SER A 28 1.66 -17.45 -7.65
N ASN A 29 2.00 -17.27 -8.92
CA ASN A 29 2.14 -15.93 -9.52
C ASN A 29 0.83 -15.14 -9.52
N GLN A 30 -0.31 -15.80 -9.75
CA GLN A 30 -1.61 -15.13 -9.64
C GLN A 30 -1.94 -14.68 -8.21
N ALA A 31 -1.57 -15.48 -7.21
CA ALA A 31 -1.74 -15.10 -5.82
C ALA A 31 -0.86 -13.90 -5.44
N ILE A 32 0.39 -13.88 -5.91
CA ILE A 32 1.32 -12.75 -5.71
C ILE A 32 0.77 -11.48 -6.37
N ALA A 33 0.34 -11.55 -7.63
CA ALA A 33 -0.20 -10.40 -8.35
C ALA A 33 -1.43 -9.79 -7.65
N ARG A 34 -2.30 -10.62 -7.07
CA ARG A 34 -3.44 -10.13 -6.28
C ARG A 34 -2.99 -9.43 -5.00
N LEU A 35 -2.02 -10.01 -4.28
CA LEU A 35 -1.47 -9.41 -3.06
C LEU A 35 -0.77 -8.07 -3.35
N GLU A 36 -0.05 -7.97 -4.47
CA GLU A 36 0.57 -6.72 -4.90
C GLU A 36 -0.47 -5.63 -5.21
N GLN A 37 -1.56 -5.98 -5.92
CA GLN A 37 -2.66 -5.05 -6.17
C GLN A 37 -3.31 -4.56 -4.88
N THR A 38 -3.57 -5.47 -3.93
CA THR A 38 -4.12 -5.10 -2.63
C THR A 38 -3.18 -4.19 -1.84
N ARG A 39 -1.85 -4.43 -1.91
CA ARG A 39 -0.86 -3.55 -1.28
C ARG A 39 -0.88 -2.15 -1.86
N ALA A 40 -0.87 -2.02 -3.19
CA ALA A 40 -0.91 -0.71 -3.84
C ALA A 40 -2.18 0.06 -3.47
N GLU A 41 -3.34 -0.60 -3.46
CA GLU A 41 -4.61 0.03 -3.06
C GLU A 41 -4.58 0.49 -1.59
N LEU A 42 -4.00 -0.31 -0.69
CA LEU A 42 -3.86 0.05 0.72
C LEU A 42 -2.89 1.22 0.92
N GLU A 43 -1.77 1.26 0.21
CA GLU A 43 -0.82 2.36 0.26
C GLU A 43 -1.45 3.68 -0.20
N ASP A 44 -2.21 3.67 -1.29
CA ASP A 44 -2.95 4.85 -1.77
C ASP A 44 -3.97 5.34 -0.73
N ARG A 45 -4.72 4.42 -0.11
CA ARG A 45 -5.67 4.77 0.96
C ARG A 45 -4.98 5.35 2.19
N VAL A 46 -3.83 4.80 2.60
CA VAL A 46 -3.04 5.33 3.71
C VAL A 46 -2.55 6.74 3.38
N LEU A 47 -2.09 6.97 2.16
CA LEU A 47 -1.62 8.28 1.73
C LEU A 47 -2.75 9.30 1.70
N GLU A 48 -3.93 8.93 1.19
CA GLU A 48 -5.12 9.78 1.21
C GLU A 48 -5.53 10.15 2.65
N LEU A 49 -5.63 9.14 3.54
CA LEU A 49 -5.99 9.36 4.94
C LEU A 49 -4.96 10.22 5.67
N THR A 50 -3.68 10.00 5.39
CA THR A 50 -2.58 10.80 5.95
C THR A 50 -2.70 12.24 5.50
N LEU A 51 -2.93 12.50 4.21
CA LEU A 51 -3.14 13.85 3.69
C LEU A 51 -4.37 14.52 4.30
N ARG A 52 -5.51 13.81 4.41
CA ARG A 52 -6.71 14.33 5.08
C ARG A 52 -6.44 14.69 6.54
N HIS A 53 -5.72 13.83 7.26
CA HIS A 53 -5.33 14.08 8.64
C HIS A 53 -4.39 15.29 8.75
N TYR A 54 -3.41 15.41 7.87
CA TYR A 54 -2.54 16.58 7.83
C TYR A 54 -3.30 17.87 7.55
N GLN A 55 -4.31 17.85 6.67
CA GLN A 55 -5.13 19.02 6.40
C GLN A 55 -5.93 19.44 7.64
N SER A 56 -6.56 18.50 8.34
CA SER A 56 -7.34 18.78 9.55
C SER A 56 -6.49 19.13 10.77
N ALA A 57 -5.31 18.53 10.90
CA ALA A 57 -4.34 18.79 11.97
C ALA A 57 -3.33 19.89 11.61
N SER A 58 -3.46 20.53 10.43
CA SER A 58 -2.56 21.58 10.02
C SER A 58 -2.59 22.74 11.02
N ALA A 59 -1.44 23.37 11.25
CA ALA A 59 -1.35 24.53 12.14
C ALA A 59 -2.32 25.67 11.73
N LEU A 60 -2.67 25.73 10.44
CA LEU A 60 -3.64 26.68 9.88
C LEU A 60 -5.08 26.33 10.27
N ALA A 61 -5.48 25.07 10.14
CA ALA A 61 -6.78 24.58 10.62
C ALA A 61 -6.90 24.72 12.15
N LEU A 62 -5.82 24.41 12.89
CA LEU A 62 -5.78 24.56 14.33
C LEU A 62 -5.89 26.04 14.76
N ARG A 63 -5.26 26.96 14.01
CA ARG A 63 -5.37 28.41 14.22
C ARG A 63 -6.78 28.91 13.96
N GLU A 64 -7.42 28.46 12.89
CA GLU A 64 -8.77 28.88 12.53
C GLU A 64 -9.80 28.35 13.53
N TRP A 65 -9.63 27.10 13.99
CA TRP A 65 -10.39 26.55 15.11
C TRP A 65 -10.20 27.39 16.38
N ALA A 66 -8.95 27.73 16.74
CA ALA A 66 -8.68 28.54 17.94
C ALA A 66 -9.36 29.91 17.84
N LYS A 67 -9.25 30.60 16.70
CA LYS A 67 -9.91 31.90 16.44
C LYS A 67 -11.43 31.81 16.59
N ASN A 68 -12.06 30.77 16.02
CA ASN A 68 -13.52 30.57 16.09
C ASN A 68 -14.02 30.23 17.50
N ASN A 69 -13.16 29.66 18.34
CA ASN A 69 -13.46 29.35 19.74
C ASN A 69 -13.01 30.46 20.71
N GLY A 70 -12.57 31.61 20.19
CA GLY A 70 -12.16 32.77 21.01
C GLY A 70 -10.75 32.65 21.62
N PHE A 71 -9.96 31.65 21.23
CA PHE A 71 -8.56 31.52 21.63
C PHE A 71 -7.66 32.26 20.64
N VAL A 72 -6.94 33.28 21.11
CA VAL A 72 -5.84 33.92 20.36
C VAL A 72 -4.55 33.19 20.73
N PRO A 73 -3.91 32.45 19.81
CA PRO A 73 -2.66 31.78 20.12
C PRO A 73 -1.58 32.84 20.43
N MET A 74 -0.85 32.66 21.53
CA MET A 74 0.22 33.54 22.00
C MET A 74 1.29 33.87 20.93
N SER A 75 1.46 33.03 19.90
CA SER A 75 2.37 33.30 18.77
C SER A 75 1.91 34.48 17.88
N LEU A 76 0.67 34.94 18.04
CA LEU A 76 0.10 36.15 17.44
C LEU A 76 0.00 37.30 18.44
N ALA A 77 0.68 37.23 19.59
CA ALA A 77 0.92 38.42 20.38
C ALA A 77 1.70 39.43 19.51
N GLN A 78 0.97 40.24 18.73
CA GLN A 78 1.16 41.67 18.82
C GLN A 78 1.10 41.94 20.31
N TRP A 79 2.27 42.10 20.91
CA TRP A 79 2.39 42.77 22.18
C TRP A 79 1.60 44.06 21.98
N ALA A 80 0.40 44.12 22.54
CA ALA A 80 -0.28 45.38 22.65
C ALA A 80 0.74 46.27 23.38
N GLU A 81 1.19 47.31 22.70
CA GLU A 81 1.84 48.45 23.34
C GLU A 81 0.79 49.10 24.26
N GLU A 82 0.42 48.40 25.33
CA GLU A 82 -0.22 49.00 26.48
C GLU A 82 0.89 49.29 27.49
N GLY A 83 1.53 50.43 27.30
CA GLY A 83 2.54 50.90 28.24
C GLY A 83 3.40 52.08 27.77
N GLN A 84 2.75 53.25 27.64
CA GLN A 84 3.30 54.63 27.58
C GLN A 84 3.62 55.22 26.20
#